data_AF-A0A7Y7HTZ8-F1
#
_entry.id   AF-A0A7Y7HTZ8-F1
#
_cell.length_a   1.000
_cell.length_b   1.000
_cell.length_c   1.000
_cell.angle_alpha   90.00
_cell.angle_beta   90.00
_cell.angle_gamma   90.00
#
_symmetry.space_group_name_H-M   'P 1'
#
loop_
_entity.id
_entity.type
_entity.pdbx_description
1 polymer ?
#
loop_
_entity_poly.entity_id
_entity_poly.type
_entity_poly.pdbx_seq_one_letter_code
_entity_poly.pdbx_strand_id
1 'polypeptide(L)'
;MRIFAPLLLTITALNAAQAAEAPVKTAAVANFKTCDKPEWPKDALRKQQTGTVVLGFLIGDDGKVIDAVVLTSSGVESLDQAALTGVRRCQFRPPQLNGASFSSWTRMQYVWTLDTLEIATTESCCAPPPSVARRMPRLSWPAIT
;
A
#
# COMPACT_ATOMS: atom_id res chain seq x y z
N MET A 1 36.63 44.10 59.35
CA MET A 1 35.38 43.46 59.80
C MET A 1 34.67 42.94 58.56
N ARG A 2 34.40 41.63 58.51
CA ARG A 2 33.55 40.95 57.51
C ARG A 2 32.17 41.66 57.50
N ILE A 3 31.39 41.69 56.43
CA ILE A 3 30.40 40.65 56.07
C ILE A 3 29.67 41.09 54.77
N PHE A 4 29.70 40.19 53.78
CA PHE A 4 28.63 39.77 52.85
C PHE A 4 27.48 40.71 52.46
N ALA A 5 27.23 40.85 51.15
CA ALA A 5 25.94 40.47 50.54
C ALA A 5 26.09 40.29 49.01
N PRO A 6 25.75 39.11 48.45
CA PRO A 6 26.00 38.74 47.06
C PRO A 6 24.85 39.08 46.11
N LEU A 7 25.18 39.00 44.81
CA LEU A 7 24.33 38.92 43.61
C LEU A 7 22.86 38.57 43.85
N LEU A 8 21.96 39.39 43.30
CA LEU A 8 20.64 38.96 42.83
C LEU A 8 20.41 39.47 41.41
N LEU A 9 21.04 38.81 40.45
CA LEU A 9 20.58 38.79 39.05
C LEU A 9 19.30 37.97 39.02
N THR A 10 18.14 38.61 38.94
CA THR A 10 16.87 37.93 38.72
C THR A 10 16.86 37.39 37.29
N ILE A 11 17.20 36.12 37.14
CA ILE A 11 17.07 35.41 35.87
C ILE A 11 15.56 35.22 35.62
N THR A 12 15.00 36.07 34.76
CA THR A 12 13.68 35.85 34.17
C THR A 12 13.80 34.71 33.15
N ALA A 13 13.57 33.48 33.58
CA ALA A 13 13.27 32.38 32.66
C ALA A 13 11.75 32.17 32.65
N LEU A 14 11.04 32.97 31.84
CA LEU A 14 9.65 32.65 31.51
C LEU A 14 9.66 31.37 30.68
N ASN A 15 9.14 30.31 31.30
CA ASN A 15 8.85 29.03 30.72
C ASN A 15 7.90 29.19 29.51
N ALA A 16 8.43 28.98 28.30
CA ALA A 16 7.63 28.74 27.11
C ALA A 16 8.28 27.61 26.30
N ALA A 17 8.33 26.42 26.89
CA ALA A 17 8.29 25.20 26.11
C ALA A 17 6.87 25.10 25.52
N GLN A 18 6.59 25.94 24.52
CA GLN A 18 5.45 25.71 23.64
C GLN A 18 5.84 24.46 22.84
N ALA A 19 5.37 23.31 23.29
CA ALA A 19 5.27 22.14 22.43
C ALA A 19 4.36 22.56 21.28
N ALA A 20 4.96 23.05 20.20
CA ALA A 20 4.26 23.21 18.95
C ALA A 20 3.78 21.81 18.57
N GLU A 21 2.48 21.57 18.72
CA GLU A 21 1.84 20.36 18.21
C GLU A 21 2.22 20.27 16.73
N ALA A 22 3.03 19.26 16.40
CA ALA A 22 3.44 19.04 15.02
C ALA A 22 2.15 18.93 14.18
N PRO A 23 2.06 19.65 13.05
CA PRO A 23 0.84 19.65 12.26
C PRO A 23 0.48 18.21 11.90
N VAL A 24 -0.73 17.79 12.28
CA VAL A 24 -1.27 16.47 11.98
C VAL A 24 -1.49 16.40 10.48
N LYS A 25 -0.50 15.86 9.75
CA LYS A 25 -0.60 15.64 8.31
C LYS A 25 -1.44 14.40 8.06
N THR A 26 -2.68 14.57 7.63
CA THR A 26 -3.47 13.46 7.11
C THR A 26 -2.97 13.11 5.71
N ALA A 27 -2.46 11.89 5.55
CA ALA A 27 -2.03 11.40 4.24
C ALA A 27 -3.22 11.35 3.27
N ALA A 28 -2.96 11.62 1.99
CA ALA A 28 -3.99 11.49 0.97
C ALA A 28 -4.44 10.03 0.85
N VAL A 29 -5.74 9.79 0.94
CA VAL A 29 -6.34 8.48 0.77
C VAL A 29 -7.01 8.43 -0.61
N ALA A 30 -6.68 7.40 -1.38
CA ALA A 30 -7.31 7.13 -2.66
C ALA A 30 -8.78 6.80 -2.45
N ASN A 31 -9.67 7.44 -3.21
CA ASN A 31 -11.06 7.00 -3.26
C ASN A 31 -11.16 5.85 -4.28
N PHE A 32 -11.12 4.62 -3.77
CA PHE A 32 -11.21 3.40 -4.58
C PHE A 32 -12.55 3.25 -5.32
N LYS A 33 -13.58 4.04 -5.00
CA LYS A 33 -14.84 4.06 -5.78
C LYS A 33 -14.69 4.78 -7.13
N THR A 34 -13.75 5.71 -7.23
CA THR A 34 -13.45 6.49 -8.44
C THR A 34 -12.12 6.11 -9.08
N CYS A 35 -11.34 5.29 -8.38
CA CYS A 35 -10.01 4.87 -8.82
C CYS A 35 -10.07 3.40 -9.23
N ASP A 36 -10.57 3.18 -10.44
CA ASP A 36 -10.58 1.85 -11.05
C ASP A 36 -9.14 1.38 -11.28
N LYS A 37 -8.93 0.07 -11.19
CA LYS A 37 -7.64 -0.53 -11.55
C LYS A 37 -7.32 -0.18 -13.02
N PRO A 38 -6.07 0.18 -13.33
CA PRO A 38 -5.67 0.42 -14.71
C PRO A 38 -5.93 -0.83 -15.55
N GLU A 39 -6.42 -0.62 -16.77
CA GLU A 39 -6.66 -1.69 -17.73
C GLU A 39 -5.32 -2.36 -18.10
N TRP A 40 -5.30 -3.70 -18.14
CA TRP A 40 -4.13 -4.44 -18.58
C TRP A 40 -3.93 -4.29 -20.09
N PRO A 41 -2.79 -3.75 -20.57
CA PRO A 41 -2.52 -3.61 -22.00
C PRO A 41 -2.58 -4.97 -22.70
N LYS A 42 -3.37 -5.07 -23.79
CA LYS A 42 -3.59 -6.33 -24.52
C LYS A 42 -2.29 -7.02 -24.96
N ASP A 43 -1.28 -6.24 -25.34
CA ASP A 43 0.02 -6.78 -25.75
C ASP A 43 0.82 -7.35 -24.58
N ALA A 44 0.81 -6.67 -23.43
CA ALA A 44 1.42 -7.17 -22.21
C ALA A 44 0.69 -8.42 -21.70
N LEU A 45 -0.64 -8.45 -21.79
CA LEU A 45 -1.46 -9.59 -21.39
C LEU A 45 -1.17 -10.81 -22.28
N ARG A 46 -1.12 -10.64 -23.60
CA ARG A 46 -0.78 -11.71 -24.56
C ARG A 46 0.61 -12.29 -24.32
N LYS A 47 1.56 -11.45 -23.91
CA LYS A 47 2.94 -11.84 -23.58
C LYS A 47 3.09 -12.28 -22.13
N GLN A 48 2.00 -12.33 -21.36
CA GLN A 48 1.98 -12.66 -19.94
C GLN A 48 2.97 -11.83 -19.11
N GLN A 49 3.19 -10.57 -19.51
CA GLN A 49 4.14 -9.67 -18.88
C GLN A 49 3.58 -9.15 -17.56
N THR A 50 4.30 -9.43 -16.49
CA THR A 50 3.98 -8.99 -15.12
C THR A 50 5.05 -8.00 -14.63
N GLY A 51 4.83 -7.44 -13.46
CA GLY A 51 5.81 -6.58 -12.82
C GLY A 51 5.19 -5.59 -11.85
N THR A 52 6.00 -4.67 -11.34
CA THR A 52 5.55 -3.71 -10.34
C THR A 52 5.98 -2.31 -10.73
N VAL A 53 5.03 -1.39 -10.76
CA VAL A 53 5.25 0.03 -11.08
C VAL A 53 5.09 0.83 -9.81
N VAL A 54 6.05 1.70 -9.50
CA VAL A 54 5.92 2.69 -8.42
C VAL A 54 5.75 4.06 -9.06
N LEU A 55 4.63 4.70 -8.78
CA LEU A 55 4.30 6.03 -9.26
C LEU A 55 4.47 7.06 -8.15
N GLY A 56 4.93 8.24 -8.53
CA GLY A 56 4.81 9.47 -7.76
C GLY A 56 3.82 10.39 -8.46
N PHE A 57 2.91 11.02 -7.72
CA PHE A 57 1.95 11.95 -8.32
C PHE A 57 1.58 13.08 -7.37
N LEU A 58 1.30 14.24 -7.94
CA LEU A 58 0.89 15.46 -7.25
C LEU A 58 -0.63 15.51 -7.19
N ILE A 59 -1.17 15.45 -5.98
CA ILE A 59 -2.61 15.67 -5.75
C ILE A 59 -2.81 17.16 -5.53
N GLY A 60 -3.74 17.77 -6.25
CA GLY A 60 -4.18 19.15 -6.09
C GLY A 60 -5.08 19.35 -4.87
N ASP A 61 -5.40 20.60 -4.54
CA ASP A 61 -6.33 20.96 -3.48
C ASP A 61 -7.78 20.53 -3.77
N ASP A 62 -8.11 20.27 -5.04
CA ASP A 62 -9.38 19.70 -5.51
C ASP A 62 -9.41 18.15 -5.48
N GLY A 63 -8.31 17.53 -5.08
CA GLY A 63 -8.16 16.07 -5.02
C GLY A 63 -7.89 15.42 -6.38
N LYS A 64 -7.68 16.17 -7.46
CA LYS A 64 -7.27 15.60 -8.76
C LYS A 64 -5.76 15.46 -8.85
N VAL A 65 -5.31 14.59 -9.75
CA VAL A 65 -3.89 14.45 -10.06
C VAL A 65 -3.48 15.54 -11.05
N ILE A 66 -2.58 16.42 -10.62
CA ILE A 66 -2.02 17.51 -11.44
C ILE A 66 -0.84 17.00 -12.26
N ASP A 67 0.02 16.19 -11.63
CA ASP A 67 1.23 15.65 -12.26
C ASP A 67 1.46 14.20 -11.81
N ALA A 68 2.08 13.39 -12.66
CA ALA A 68 2.38 12.00 -12.38
C ALA A 68 3.64 11.53 -13.11
N VAL A 69 4.51 10.85 -12.37
CA VAL A 69 5.80 10.34 -12.83
C VAL A 69 5.99 8.89 -12.39
N VAL A 70 6.76 8.13 -13.18
CA VAL A 70 7.20 6.78 -12.80
C VAL A 70 8.47 6.91 -11.98
N LEU A 71 8.42 6.47 -10.72
CA LEU A 71 9.59 6.42 -9.83
C LEU A 71 10.35 5.11 -9.99
N THR A 72 9.64 4.02 -10.28
CA THR A 72 10.22 2.71 -10.57
C THR A 72 9.39 2.02 -11.63
N SER A 73 10.03 1.68 -12.75
CA SER A 73 9.41 0.99 -13.87
C SER A 73 9.24 -0.50 -13.57
N SER A 74 8.21 -1.13 -14.13
CA SER A 74 8.08 -2.59 -14.11
C SER A 74 9.04 -3.31 -15.08
N GLY A 75 9.82 -2.56 -15.86
CA GLY A 75 10.62 -3.09 -16.98
C GLY A 75 9.81 -3.30 -18.27
N VAL A 76 8.53 -2.90 -18.28
CA VAL A 76 7.64 -3.03 -19.43
C VAL A 76 6.90 -1.71 -19.63
N GLU A 77 7.27 -0.97 -20.66
CA GLU A 77 6.77 0.38 -20.92
C GLU A 77 5.24 0.46 -20.99
N SER A 78 4.59 -0.52 -21.61
CA SER A 78 3.12 -0.53 -21.70
C SER A 78 2.44 -0.64 -20.33
N LEU A 79 3.03 -1.36 -19.38
CA LEU A 79 2.50 -1.47 -18.00
C LEU A 79 2.70 -0.15 -17.24
N ASP A 80 3.85 0.51 -17.43
CA ASP A 80 4.13 1.82 -16.83
C ASP A 80 3.15 2.90 -17.35
N GLN A 81 2.90 2.94 -18.66
CA GLN A 81 1.97 3.89 -19.28
C GLN A 81 0.52 3.64 -18.86
N ALA A 82 0.11 2.38 -18.73
CA ALA A 82 -1.21 2.03 -18.22
C ALA A 82 -1.39 2.48 -16.77
N ALA A 83 -0.36 2.29 -15.92
CA ALA A 83 -0.35 2.76 -14.54
C ALA A 83 -0.48 4.29 -14.45
N LEU A 84 0.30 5.04 -15.25
CA LEU A 84 0.21 6.51 -15.33
C LEU A 84 -1.17 6.99 -15.78
N THR A 85 -1.76 6.33 -16.77
CA THR A 85 -3.07 6.70 -17.29
C THR A 85 -4.17 6.39 -16.28
N GLY A 86 -4.07 5.28 -15.56
CA GLY A 86 -4.99 4.90 -14.50
C GLY A 86 -5.00 5.90 -13.35
N VAL A 87 -3.83 6.25 -12.80
CA VAL A 87 -3.75 7.16 -11.65
C VAL A 87 -4.30 8.56 -11.96
N ARG A 88 -4.14 9.05 -13.19
CA ARG A 88 -4.66 10.36 -13.62
C ARG A 88 -6.19 10.44 -13.66
N ARG A 89 -6.88 9.30 -13.75
CA ARG A 89 -8.35 9.23 -13.73
C ARG A 89 -8.91 9.15 -12.31
N CYS A 90 -8.07 8.82 -11.34
CA CYS A 90 -8.48 8.67 -9.95
C CYS A 90 -8.74 10.04 -9.31
N GLN A 91 -9.76 10.09 -8.46
CA GLN A 91 -9.97 11.20 -7.54
C GLN A 91 -9.52 10.82 -6.14
N PHE A 92 -8.72 11.68 -5.52
CA PHE A 92 -8.15 11.50 -4.20
C PHE A 92 -8.77 12.48 -3.21
N ARG A 93 -8.70 12.17 -1.92
CA ARG A 93 -8.91 13.21 -0.91
C ARG A 93 -7.62 14.01 -0.75
N PRO A 94 -7.65 15.32 -0.98
CA PRO A 94 -6.47 16.16 -0.82
C PRO A 94 -6.03 16.16 0.66
N PRO A 95 -4.72 16.28 0.93
CA PRO A 95 -4.25 16.47 2.29
C PRO A 95 -4.73 17.83 2.80
N GLN A 96 -5.09 17.87 4.08
CA GLN A 96 -5.56 19.08 4.75
C GLN A 96 -4.55 19.50 5.81
N LEU A 97 -4.31 20.80 5.89
CA LEU A 97 -3.53 21.45 6.94
C LEU A 97 -4.42 22.53 7.56
N ASN A 98 -4.75 22.39 8.85
CA ASN A 98 -5.63 23.31 9.56
C ASN A 98 -7.00 23.52 8.87
N GLY A 99 -7.54 22.47 8.25
CA GLY A 99 -8.82 22.51 7.52
C GLY A 99 -8.73 23.05 6.08
N ALA A 100 -7.56 23.53 5.64
CA ALA A 100 -7.33 23.94 4.26
C ALA A 100 -6.66 22.83 3.45
N SER A 101 -7.23 22.48 2.30
CA SER A 101 -6.63 21.54 1.34
C SER A 101 -5.40 22.17 0.69
N PHE A 102 -4.33 21.39 0.48
CA PHE A 102 -3.14 21.83 -0.24
C PHE A 102 -2.62 20.75 -1.17
N SER A 103 -1.84 21.15 -2.17
CA SER A 103 -1.26 20.19 -3.11
C SER A 103 -0.07 19.45 -2.49
N SER A 104 -0.01 18.13 -2.62
CA SER A 104 1.12 17.33 -2.13
C SER A 104 1.47 16.18 -3.06
N TRP A 105 2.76 15.93 -3.20
CA TRP A 105 3.26 14.69 -3.79
C TRP A 105 2.96 13.50 -2.88
N THR A 106 2.53 12.41 -3.49
CA THR A 106 2.37 11.11 -2.86
C THR A 106 2.90 10.01 -3.77
N ARG A 107 2.96 8.77 -3.26
CA ARG A 107 3.41 7.61 -3.99
C ARG A 107 2.41 6.46 -3.89
N MET A 108 2.29 5.67 -4.96
CA MET A 108 1.48 4.46 -4.99
C MET A 108 2.18 3.38 -5.80
N GLN A 109 1.95 2.13 -5.44
CA GLN A 109 2.48 0.96 -6.12
C GLN A 109 1.35 0.21 -6.84
N TYR A 110 1.56 -0.09 -8.12
CA TYR A 110 0.72 -1.01 -8.89
C TYR A 110 1.47 -2.32 -9.12
N VAL A 111 0.89 -3.42 -8.66
CA VAL A 111 1.43 -4.76 -8.88
C VAL A 111 0.60 -5.45 -9.96
N TRP A 112 1.24 -5.80 -11.06
CA TRP A 112 0.67 -6.53 -12.18
C TRP A 112 0.91 -8.02 -11.97
N THR A 113 -0.09 -8.73 -11.45
CA THR A 113 -0.05 -10.19 -11.26
C THR A 113 -1.05 -10.87 -12.17
N LEU A 114 -0.61 -11.93 -12.84
CA LEU A 114 -1.52 -12.90 -13.45
C LEU A 114 -1.78 -13.96 -12.39
N ASP A 115 -3.04 -14.13 -11.99
CA ASP A 115 -3.41 -15.25 -11.13
C ASP A 115 -3.31 -16.52 -11.97
N THR A 116 -2.13 -17.16 -11.93
CA THR A 116 -1.85 -18.41 -12.65
C THR A 116 -2.40 -19.65 -11.94
N LEU A 117 -3.40 -19.49 -11.08
CA LEU A 117 -4.09 -20.56 -10.34
C LEU A 117 -5.54 -20.59 -10.87
N GLU A 118 -6.07 -21.57 -11.59
CA GLU A 118 -5.77 -23.00 -11.70
C GLU A 118 -6.00 -23.46 -13.16
N ILE A 119 -4.95 -23.74 -13.93
CA ILE A 119 -5.03 -24.63 -15.10
C ILE A 119 -4.09 -25.82 -14.87
N ALA A 120 -4.09 -26.32 -13.63
CA ALA A 120 -3.32 -27.50 -13.24
C ALA A 120 -4.11 -28.40 -12.27
N THR A 121 -5.42 -28.58 -12.48
CA THR A 121 -6.18 -29.68 -11.84
C THR A 121 -7.22 -30.33 -12.76
N THR A 122 -7.45 -29.84 -13.97
CA THR A 122 -8.24 -30.55 -15.01
C THR A 122 -7.40 -31.43 -15.93
N GLU A 123 -6.19 -31.80 -15.52
CA GLU A 123 -5.49 -33.01 -16.00
C GLU A 123 -5.30 -33.99 -14.83
N SER A 124 -6.40 -34.43 -14.24
CA SER A 124 -6.42 -35.59 -13.33
C SER A 124 -7.36 -36.67 -13.86
N CYS A 125 -7.10 -37.14 -15.09
CA CYS A 125 -7.63 -38.42 -15.56
C CYS A 125 -6.60 -39.55 -15.45
N CYS A 126 -5.31 -39.25 -15.22
CA CYS A 126 -4.25 -40.26 -15.09
C CYS A 126 -3.36 -40.13 -13.85
N ALA A 127 -3.71 -39.31 -12.85
CA ALA A 127 -3.09 -39.41 -11.54
C ALA A 127 -3.82 -40.50 -10.73
N PRO A 128 -3.18 -41.62 -10.33
CA PRO A 128 -3.80 -42.51 -9.36
C PRO A 128 -4.05 -41.72 -8.06
N PRO A 129 -5.24 -41.86 -7.43
CA PRO A 129 -5.51 -41.17 -6.17
C PRO A 129 -4.44 -41.55 -5.13
N PRO A 130 -4.07 -40.64 -4.20
CA PRO A 130 -3.24 -41.03 -3.07
C PRO A 130 -3.94 -42.22 -2.43
N SER A 131 -3.19 -43.33 -2.34
CA SER A 131 -3.68 -44.59 -1.82
C SER A 131 -4.23 -44.35 -0.42
N VAL A 132 -5.55 -44.19 -0.30
CA VAL A 132 -6.25 -44.45 0.95
C VAL A 132 -6.03 -45.93 1.19
N ALA A 133 -5.01 -46.21 2.01
CA ALA A 133 -4.59 -47.54 2.37
C ALA A 133 -5.84 -48.37 2.73
N ARG A 134 -6.00 -49.46 1.99
CA ARG A 134 -7.16 -50.33 2.06
C ARG A 134 -7.23 -51.00 3.43
N ARG A 135 -8.31 -50.70 4.17
CA ARG A 135 -9.24 -51.64 4.83
C ARG A 135 -8.68 -52.72 5.82
N MET A 136 -8.95 -52.48 7.12
CA MET A 136 -9.46 -53.37 8.20
C MET A 136 -8.75 -54.72 8.51
N PRO A 137 -8.65 -55.11 9.81
CA PRO A 137 -9.69 -55.96 10.36
C PRO A 137 -10.18 -55.59 11.77
N ARG A 138 -11.45 -55.92 11.96
CA ARG A 138 -12.25 -55.95 13.18
C ARG A 138 -11.54 -56.77 14.26
N LEU A 139 -10.95 -56.12 15.26
CA LEU A 139 -10.49 -56.79 16.47
C LEU A 139 -11.53 -56.59 17.57
N SER A 140 -12.33 -57.63 17.77
CA SER A 140 -13.18 -57.84 18.93
C SER A 140 -12.33 -57.77 20.20
N TRP A 141 -12.57 -56.78 21.06
CA TRP A 141 -12.06 -56.79 22.43
C TRP A 141 -12.79 -57.86 23.24
N PRO A 142 -12.10 -58.69 24.05
CA PRO A 142 -12.79 -59.43 25.10
C PRO A 142 -13.09 -58.51 26.29
N ALA A 143 -14.28 -58.69 26.86
CA ALA A 143 -14.65 -58.15 28.15
C ALA A 143 -13.70 -58.68 29.23
N ILE A 144 -13.21 -57.78 30.08
CA ILE A 144 -12.59 -58.15 31.35
C ILE A 144 -13.66 -57.98 32.43
N THR A 145 -13.80 -59.05 33.19
CA THR A 145 -14.70 -59.33 34.30
C THR A 145 -14.58 -58.35 35.45
#